data_AF-R4M1U1-F1
#
_entry.id   AF-R4M1U1-F1
#
_cell.length_a   1.000
_cell.length_b   1.000
_cell.length_c   1.000
_cell.angle_alpha   90.00
_cell.angle_beta   90.00
_cell.angle_gamma   90.00
#
_symmetry.space_group_name_H-M   'P 1'
#
loop_
_entity.id
_entity.type
_entity.pdbx_description
1 polymer ?
#
loop_
_entity_poly.entity_id
_entity_poly.type
_entity_poly.pdbx_seq_one_letter_code
_entity_poly.pdbx_strand_id
1 'polypeptide(L)'
;MDKKTFRRAVERRKQVFEVNIELIRCVNEGETVVVEGHCDGVSADRTRYDSPFVCIFETRDGMIISLREYSDTQSLAEVYPVACATPGRC
;
A
#
# COMPACT_ATOMS: atom_id res chain seq x y z
N MET A 1 2.64 -1.72 -14.63
CA MET A 1 1.68 -2.78 -14.23
C MET A 1 0.31 -2.42 -14.78
N ASP A 2 -0.41 -3.33 -15.41
CA ASP A 2 -1.77 -3.06 -15.90
C ASP A 2 -2.83 -3.20 -14.79
N LYS A 3 -4.04 -2.68 -15.04
CA LYS A 3 -5.15 -2.66 -14.07
C LYS A 3 -5.56 -4.05 -13.55
N LYS A 4 -5.51 -5.10 -14.39
CA LYS A 4 -5.86 -6.46 -13.96
C LYS A 4 -4.79 -7.01 -13.03
N THR A 5 -3.51 -6.81 -13.38
CA THR A 5 -2.39 -7.22 -12.53
C THR A 5 -2.41 -6.51 -11.19
N PHE A 6 -2.67 -5.19 -11.16
CA PHE A 6 -2.80 -4.44 -9.91
C PHE A 6 -3.96 -4.95 -9.05
N ARG A 7 -5.14 -5.16 -9.65
CA ARG A 7 -6.30 -5.68 -8.91
C ARG A 7 -6.01 -7.05 -8.30
N ARG A 8 -5.35 -7.95 -9.02
CA ARG A 8 -4.96 -9.26 -8.48
C ARG A 8 -3.98 -9.14 -7.32
N ALA A 9 -3.03 -8.21 -7.40
CA ALA A 9 -2.09 -7.97 -6.30
C ALA A 9 -2.81 -7.47 -5.03
N VAL A 10 -3.75 -6.53 -5.18
CA VAL A 10 -4.56 -6.02 -4.06
C VAL A 10 -5.40 -7.14 -3.43
N GLU A 11 -6.12 -7.93 -4.23
CA GLU A 11 -6.94 -9.02 -3.72
C GLU A 11 -6.11 -10.10 -3.01
N ARG A 12 -4.89 -10.39 -3.51
CA ARG A 12 -3.96 -11.29 -2.81
C ARG A 12 -3.51 -10.71 -1.47
N ARG A 13 -3.22 -9.41 -1.39
CA ARG A 13 -2.81 -8.75 -0.14
C ARG A 13 -3.92 -8.81 0.91
N LYS A 14 -5.17 -8.55 0.51
CA LYS A 14 -6.36 -8.65 1.40
C LYS A 14 -6.55 -10.03 2.03
N GLN A 15 -6.16 -11.10 1.33
CA GLN A 15 -6.25 -12.47 1.88
C GLN A 15 -5.21 -12.74 2.98
N VAL A 16 -4.10 -12.01 2.99
CA VAL A 16 -3.02 -12.19 3.97
C VAL A 16 -3.23 -11.25 5.16
N PHE A 17 -3.72 -10.05 4.89
CA PHE A 17 -3.76 -8.97 5.85
C PHE A 17 -4.80 -7.92 5.41
N GLU A 18 -5.87 -7.79 6.19
CA GLU A 18 -6.87 -6.73 6.01
C GLU A 18 -6.46 -5.50 6.84
N VAL A 19 -6.58 -4.32 6.25
CA VAL A 19 -6.19 -3.06 6.87
C VAL A 19 -7.35 -2.09 6.93
N ASN A 20 -7.40 -1.34 8.01
CA ASN A 20 -8.14 -0.10 8.07
C ASN A 20 -7.24 1.02 7.55
N ILE A 21 -7.84 1.93 6.79
CA ILE A 21 -7.16 3.11 6.28
C ILE A 21 -7.91 4.34 6.79
N GLU A 22 -7.24 5.15 7.59
CA GLU A 22 -7.70 6.46 8.02
C GLU A 22 -7.14 7.54 7.08
N LEU A 23 -8.02 8.38 6.54
CA LEU A 23 -7.62 9.55 5.77
C LEU A 23 -7.25 10.69 6.73
N ILE A 24 -5.99 11.10 6.73
CA ILE A 24 -5.51 12.21 7.56
C ILE A 24 -5.65 13.53 6.81
N ARG A 25 -5.13 13.58 5.57
CA ARG A 25 -5.12 14.80 4.77
C ARG A 25 -5.28 14.49 3.30
N CYS A 26 -5.98 15.36 2.58
CA CYS A 26 -6.08 15.33 1.13
C CYS A 26 -5.82 16.75 0.60
N VAL A 27 -4.82 16.88 -0.27
CA VAL A 27 -4.51 18.12 -0.99
C VAL A 27 -4.70 17.85 -2.47
N ASN A 28 -5.46 18.72 -3.13
CA ASN A 28 -5.71 18.66 -4.56
C ASN A 28 -5.23 19.97 -5.19
N GLU A 29 -4.28 19.87 -6.13
CA GLU A 29 -3.75 21.00 -6.88
C GLU A 29 -3.58 20.61 -8.36
N GLY A 30 -4.44 21.17 -9.21
CA GLY A 30 -4.45 20.88 -10.64
C GLY A 30 -4.77 19.41 -10.92
N GLU A 31 -3.85 18.72 -11.60
CA GLU A 31 -3.96 17.30 -11.92
C GLU A 31 -3.38 16.40 -10.82
N THR A 32 -2.75 16.97 -9.78
CA THR A 32 -2.08 16.21 -8.72
C THR A 32 -2.93 16.15 -7.45
N VAL A 33 -3.06 14.96 -6.87
CA VAL A 33 -3.72 14.73 -5.58
C VAL A 33 -2.75 14.04 -4.63
N VAL A 34 -2.51 14.65 -3.47
CA VAL A 34 -1.71 14.07 -2.38
C VAL A 34 -2.63 13.65 -1.25
N VAL A 35 -2.56 12.38 -0.87
CA VAL A 35 -3.29 11.80 0.25
C VAL A 35 -2.28 11.34 1.30
N GLU A 36 -2.42 11.86 2.51
CA GLU A 36 -1.78 11.33 3.71
C GLU A 36 -2.78 10.46 4.45
N GLY A 37 -2.36 9.28 4.87
CA GLY A 37 -3.20 8.37 5.62
C GLY A 37 -2.43 7.56 6.64
N HIS A 38 -3.19 6.91 7.51
CA HIS A 38 -2.69 5.95 8.47
C HIS A 38 -3.31 4.59 8.18
N CYS A 39 -2.50 3.54 8.28
CA CYS A 39 -2.89 2.18 8.00
C CYS A 39 -2.67 1.33 9.25
N ASP A 40 -3.71 0.67 9.74
CA ASP A 40 -3.62 -0.25 10.87
C ASP A 40 -4.25 -1.60 10.55
N GLY A 41 -3.76 -2.64 11.20
CA GLY A 41 -4.38 -3.95 11.18
C GLY A 41 -3.60 -4.99 11.97
N VAL A 42 -4.12 -6.22 11.96
CA VAL A 42 -3.44 -7.39 12.50
C VAL A 42 -3.34 -8.50 11.44
N SER A 43 -2.13 -9.01 11.18
CA SER A 43 -1.92 -10.16 10.28
C SER A 43 -2.37 -11.48 10.90
N ALA A 44 -2.46 -12.54 10.10
CA ALA A 44 -2.94 -13.86 10.56
C ALA A 44 -2.11 -14.45 11.72
N ASP A 45 -0.82 -14.12 11.81
CA ASP A 45 0.10 -14.51 12.88
C ASP A 45 0.06 -13.58 14.11
N ARG A 46 -0.88 -12.63 14.13
CA ARG A 46 -1.10 -11.63 15.19
C ARG A 46 -0.04 -10.52 15.27
N THR A 47 0.78 -10.35 14.24
CA THR A 47 1.68 -9.20 14.14
C THR A 47 0.87 -7.94 13.83
N ARG A 48 1.11 -6.85 14.58
CA ARG A 48 0.41 -5.58 14.38
C ARG A 48 1.10 -4.78 13.29
N TYR A 49 0.32 -4.28 12.34
CA TYR A 49 0.75 -3.25 11.41
C TYR A 49 0.15 -1.92 11.85
N ASP A 50 0.97 -0.88 11.88
CA ASP A 50 0.60 0.47 12.32
C ASP A 50 1.57 1.41 11.60
N SER A 51 1.15 1.96 10.46
CA SER A 51 2.07 2.68 9.57
C SER A 51 1.40 3.88 8.91
N PRO A 52 2.03 5.07 8.93
CA PRO A 52 1.64 6.15 8.03
C PRO A 52 1.98 5.80 6.58
N PHE A 53 1.28 6.43 5.64
CA PHE A 53 1.62 6.38 4.22
C PHE A 53 1.22 7.67 3.50
N VAL A 54 1.85 7.92 2.36
CA VAL A 54 1.52 9.00 1.43
C VAL A 54 1.30 8.42 0.04
N CYS A 55 0.15 8.72 -0.56
CA CYS A 55 -0.15 8.44 -1.95
C CYS A 55 -0.15 9.75 -2.75
N ILE A 56 0.60 9.79 -3.84
CA ILE A 56 0.58 10.89 -4.82
C ILE A 56 -0.02 10.35 -6.11
N PHE A 57 -1.17 10.89 -6.48
CA PHE A 57 -1.89 10.55 -7.70
C PHE A 57 -1.71 11.65 -8.74
N GLU A 58 -1.52 11.24 -9.99
CA GLU A 58 -1.79 12.12 -11.14
C GLU A 58 -3.15 11.74 -11.72
N THR A 59 -3.95 12.75 -12.04
CA THR A 59 -5.32 12.62 -12.53
C THR A 59 -5.49 13.33 -13.86
N ARG A 60 -6.28 12.75 -14.76
CA ARG A 60 -6.67 13.40 -16.03
C ARG A 60 -8.08 12.97 -16.39
N ASP A 61 -8.93 13.92 -16.77
CA ASP A 61 -10.33 13.66 -17.15
C ASP A 61 -11.11 12.87 -16.07
N GLY A 62 -10.82 13.15 -14.80
CA GLY A 62 -11.42 12.46 -13.65
C GLY A 62 -10.91 11.03 -13.41
N MET A 63 -9.91 10.56 -14.16
CA MET A 63 -9.27 9.26 -13.95
C MET A 63 -7.90 9.39 -13.31
N ILE A 64 -7.57 8.47 -12.39
CA ILE A 64 -6.21 8.30 -11.90
C ILE A 64 -5.37 7.64 -13.00
N ILE A 65 -4.32 8.33 -13.45
CA ILE A 65 -3.41 7.85 -14.51
C ILE A 65 -2.04 7.43 -13.97
N SER A 66 -1.70 7.83 -12.75
CA SER A 66 -0.46 7.45 -12.07
C SER A 66 -0.65 7.41 -10.55
N LEU A 67 0.12 6.56 -9.88
CA LEU A 67 0.20 6.47 -8.43
C LEU A 67 1.66 6.27 -8.02
N ARG A 68 2.10 7.04 -7.04
CA ARG A 68 3.31 6.82 -6.25
C ARG A 68 2.90 6.65 -4.79
N GLU A 69 3.39 5.60 -4.14
CA GLU A 69 3.12 5.34 -2.73
C GLU A 69 4.44 5.38 -1.95
N TYR A 70 4.43 6.05 -0.81
CA TYR A 70 5.51 6.08 0.16
C TYR A 70 4.95 5.56 1.48
N SER A 71 5.48 4.45 1.97
CA SER A 71 5.05 3.77 3.20
C SER A 71 6.26 3.15 3.90
N ASP A 72 6.10 2.76 5.16
CA ASP A 72 7.15 2.06 5.90
C ASP A 72 7.32 0.64 5.36
N THR A 73 8.40 0.43 4.59
CA THR A 73 8.70 -0.86 3.99
C THR A 73 9.26 -1.87 5.01
N GLN A 74 9.82 -1.41 6.13
CA GLN A 74 10.28 -2.29 7.21
C GLN A 74 9.08 -2.85 7.96
N SER A 75 8.15 -2.00 8.39
CA SER A 75 6.91 -2.46 9.02
C SER A 75 6.09 -3.37 8.11
N LEU A 76 6.08 -3.10 6.80
CA LEU A 76 5.40 -3.98 5.84
C LEU A 76 6.05 -5.37 5.76
N ALA A 77 7.38 -5.44 5.81
CA ALA A 77 8.10 -6.72 5.73
C ALA A 77 7.84 -7.62 6.95
N GLU A 78 7.53 -7.04 8.11
CA GLU A 78 7.19 -7.79 9.34
C GLU A 78 5.85 -8.52 9.23
N VAL A 79 4.84 -7.90 8.59
CA VAL A 79 3.47 -8.45 8.48
C VAL A 79 3.20 -9.14 7.15
N TYR A 80 4.01 -8.85 6.15
CA TYR A 80 3.95 -9.46 4.83
C TYR A 80 5.35 -9.97 4.44
N PRO A 81 5.86 -11.02 5.14
CA PRO A 81 7.15 -11.59 4.80
C PRO A 81 7.08 -12.09 3.36
N VAL A 82 7.87 -11.47 2.49
CA VAL A 82 8.10 -11.96 1.13
C VAL A 82 8.50 -13.41 1.28
N ALA A 83 7.77 -14.34 0.65
CA ALA A 83 8.15 -15.74 0.60
C ALA A 83 9.59 -15.82 0.09
N CYS A 84 10.52 -16.02 1.03
CA CYS A 84 11.97 -16.05 0.91
C CYS A 84 12.56 -15.55 -0.41
N ALA A 85 13.18 -14.37 -0.40
CA ALA A 85 14.52 -14.32 -0.97
C ALA A 85 15.38 -15.23 -0.08
N THR A 86 15.51 -16.51 -0.43
CA THR A 86 16.33 -17.46 0.32
C THR A 86 17.78 -16.96 0.31
N PRO A 87 18.35 -16.46 1.42
CA PRO A 87 19.77 -16.17 1.49
C PRO A 87 20.44 -17.48 1.87
N GLY A 88 20.90 -18.23 0.87
CA GLY A 88 21.66 -19.45 1.14
C GLY A 88 21.41 -20.57 0.15
N ARG A 89 21.98 -20.44 -1.04
CA ARG A 89 22.56 -21.57 -1.76
C ARG A 89 23.82 -21.05 -2.46
N CYS A 90 24.95 -21.29 -1.81
CA CYS A 90 26.24 -21.42 -2.48
C CYS A 90 26.16 -22.56 -3.51
#